data_AF-A0A960D2G3-F1
#
_entry.id   AF-A0A960D2G3-F1
#
_cell.length_a   1.000
_cell.length_b   1.000
_cell.length_c   1.000
_cell.angle_alpha   90.00
_cell.angle_beta   90.00
_cell.angle_gamma   90.00
#
_symmetry.space_group_name_H-M   'P 1'
#
loop_
_entity.id
_entity.type
_entity.pdbx_description
1 polymer ?
#
loop_
_entity_poly.entity_id
_entity_poly.type
_entity_poly.pdbx_seq_one_letter_code
_entity_poly.pdbx_strand_id
1 'polypeptide(L)'
;PVLLRNIVENPAWYTAYTPYQPEISQGRLEALLNFQTMIADLTGLEVANASMLDEGTAAAEAMTLMHRAARGSASRLAVDSDLFTQTAAILATRAEPLGIEIVTADLRNGLPEGDFFGVIAQLPGASGRVTDWSKLVEQTHERGALIALGADLLALTLIAPPGELGADVAFGTTQRFGVPMGFGGPHAGYLAVHSKHAR
;
A
#
# COMPACT_ATOMS: atom_id res chain seq x y z
N PRO A 1 21.74 -15.91 3.47
CA PRO A 1 22.59 -16.50 4.55
C PRO A 1 23.03 -15.49 5.61
N VAL A 2 23.58 -14.33 5.24
CA VAL A 2 24.10 -13.33 6.20
C VAL A 2 23.01 -12.66 7.03
N LEU A 3 21.88 -12.27 6.44
CA LEU A 3 20.77 -11.62 7.15
C LEU A 3 20.05 -12.59 8.10
N LEU A 4 19.80 -13.82 7.66
CA LEU A 4 19.19 -14.86 8.48
C LEU A 4 19.98 -15.08 9.78
N ARG A 5 21.29 -15.32 9.66
CA ARG A 5 22.15 -15.61 10.81
C ARG A 5 22.35 -14.42 11.73
N ASN A 6 22.55 -13.21 11.18
CA ASN A 6 23.01 -12.06 11.96
C ASN A 6 21.89 -11.12 12.42
N ILE A 7 20.68 -11.25 11.86
CA ILE A 7 19.50 -10.43 12.23
C ILE A 7 18.39 -11.33 12.78
N VAL A 8 17.87 -12.25 11.97
CA VAL A 8 16.68 -13.04 12.33
C VAL A 8 16.97 -14.01 13.48
N GLU A 9 18.12 -14.68 13.46
CA GLU A 9 18.56 -15.64 14.49
C GLU A 9 19.37 -14.97 15.62
N ASN A 10 19.43 -13.63 15.65
CA ASN A 10 20.24 -12.89 16.61
C ASN A 10 19.36 -12.13 17.64
N PRO A 11 19.39 -12.50 18.94
CA PRO A 11 18.55 -11.87 19.96
C PRO A 11 18.81 -10.38 20.16
N ALA A 12 19.98 -9.87 19.80
CA ALA A 12 20.24 -8.43 19.85
C ALA A 12 19.30 -7.61 18.96
N TRP A 13 18.71 -8.22 17.92
CA TRP A 13 17.80 -7.56 16.99
C TRP A 13 16.31 -7.74 17.32
N TYR A 14 15.91 -8.87 17.90
CA TYR A 14 14.49 -9.20 18.08
C TYR A 14 13.99 -9.14 19.54
N THR A 15 14.85 -8.97 20.53
CA THR A 15 14.42 -8.93 21.95
C THR A 15 14.02 -7.54 22.43
N ALA A 16 14.53 -6.48 21.80
CA ALA A 16 14.10 -5.10 22.07
C ALA A 16 12.70 -4.85 21.51
N TYR A 17 11.95 -3.93 22.14
CA TYR A 17 10.63 -3.52 21.68
C TYR A 17 10.67 -2.17 20.95
N THR A 18 9.51 -1.56 20.76
CA THR A 18 9.33 -0.25 20.13
C THR A 18 10.38 0.77 20.62
N PRO A 19 11.01 1.52 19.70
CA PRO A 19 12.09 2.46 20.02
C PRO A 19 11.61 3.74 20.72
N TYR A 20 10.92 3.62 21.86
CA TYR A 20 10.47 4.77 22.67
C TYR A 20 11.62 5.60 23.25
N GLN A 21 12.81 5.02 23.36
CA GLN A 21 14.03 5.69 23.82
C GLN A 21 15.01 5.77 22.65
N PRO A 22 14.93 6.83 21.81
CA PRO A 22 15.66 6.90 20.55
C PRO A 22 17.18 6.85 20.72
N GLU A 23 17.72 7.43 21.79
CA GLU A 23 19.16 7.53 22.08
C GLU A 23 19.83 6.15 22.17
N ILE A 24 19.10 5.14 22.65
CA ILE A 24 19.55 3.75 22.78
C ILE A 24 18.95 2.83 21.70
N SER A 25 18.39 3.42 20.65
CA SER A 25 17.65 2.70 19.60
C SER A 25 18.08 3.04 18.18
N GLN A 26 19.15 3.82 18.03
CA GLN A 26 19.59 4.37 16.74
C GLN A 26 19.79 3.30 15.66
N GLY A 27 20.38 2.14 15.98
CA GLY A 27 20.63 1.09 14.98
C GLY A 27 19.38 0.59 14.27
N ARG A 28 18.27 0.37 15.00
CA ARG A 28 17.00 -0.07 14.38
C ARG A 28 16.21 1.10 13.78
N LEU A 29 16.33 2.30 14.35
CA LEU A 29 15.74 3.50 13.76
C LEU A 29 16.35 3.81 12.38
N GLU A 30 17.66 3.65 12.24
CA GLU A 30 18.35 3.79 10.96
C GLU A 30 17.91 2.71 9.96
N ALA A 31 17.79 1.46 10.39
CA ALA A 31 17.27 0.39 9.53
C ALA A 31 15.83 0.65 9.06
N LEU A 32 14.98 1.23 9.92
CA LEU A 32 13.61 1.63 9.57
C LEU A 32 13.61 2.85 8.63
N LEU A 33 14.54 3.79 8.78
CA LEU A 33 14.69 4.90 7.84
C LEU A 33 15.13 4.41 6.45
N ASN A 34 16.02 3.41 6.39
CA ASN A 34 16.40 2.77 5.14
C ASN A 34 15.21 2.05 4.49
N PHE A 35 14.36 1.39 5.30
CA PHE A 35 13.11 0.81 4.83
C PHE A 35 12.20 1.89 4.21
N GLN A 36 11.97 3.00 4.92
CA GLN A 36 11.14 4.10 4.42
C GLN A 36 11.68 4.68 3.12
N THR A 37 13.00 4.88 3.05
CA THR A 37 13.68 5.41 1.85
C THR A 37 13.51 4.46 0.67
N MET A 38 13.75 3.16 0.87
CA MET A 38 13.55 2.14 -0.16
C MET A 38 12.12 2.12 -0.70
N ILE A 39 11.12 2.23 0.18
CA ILE A 39 9.71 2.31 -0.24
C ILE A 39 9.44 3.59 -1.02
N ALA A 40 9.87 4.75 -0.53
CA ALA A 40 9.69 6.03 -1.20
C ALA A 40 10.30 6.02 -2.62
N ASP A 41 11.56 5.58 -2.74
CA ASP A 41 12.28 5.49 -4.01
C ASP A 41 11.58 4.56 -5.00
N LEU A 42 11.21 3.35 -4.58
CA LEU A 42 10.59 2.37 -5.47
C LEU A 42 9.15 2.72 -5.85
N THR A 43 8.39 3.38 -4.96
CA THR A 43 7.01 3.78 -5.25
C THR A 43 6.89 5.12 -5.95
N GLY A 44 7.97 5.91 -6.00
CA GLY A 44 7.96 7.28 -6.52
C GLY A 44 7.14 8.25 -5.66
N LEU A 45 6.83 7.90 -4.41
CA LEU A 45 6.07 8.71 -3.47
C LEU A 45 6.99 9.31 -2.39
N GLU A 46 6.52 10.37 -1.74
CA GLU A 46 7.37 11.23 -0.92
C GLU A 46 7.59 10.72 0.52
N VAL A 47 6.60 10.04 1.10
CA VAL A 47 6.63 9.60 2.50
C VAL A 47 6.15 8.17 2.62
N ALA A 48 6.90 7.34 3.34
CA ALA A 48 6.53 5.97 3.69
C ALA A 48 6.56 5.76 5.22
N ASN A 49 5.72 4.85 5.71
CA ASN A 49 5.70 4.50 7.14
C ASN A 49 6.74 3.43 7.51
N ALA A 50 6.88 3.15 8.82
CA ALA A 50 7.77 2.13 9.36
C ALA A 50 7.08 0.75 9.47
N SER A 51 6.34 0.40 8.41
CA SER A 51 5.57 -0.82 8.14
C SER A 51 4.11 -0.87 8.59
N MET A 52 3.39 -1.82 7.97
CA MET A 52 2.04 -2.30 8.25
C MET A 52 2.06 -3.80 8.55
N LEU A 53 0.92 -4.34 9.00
CA LEU A 53 0.80 -5.77 9.34
C LEU A 53 0.95 -6.69 8.13
N ASP A 54 0.25 -6.38 7.04
CA ASP A 54 0.28 -7.11 5.77
C ASP A 54 -0.27 -6.23 4.63
N GLU A 55 -0.30 -6.75 3.41
CA GLU A 55 -0.82 -6.02 2.24
C GLU A 55 -2.32 -5.70 2.35
N GLY A 56 -3.14 -6.64 2.83
CA GLY A 56 -4.59 -6.47 2.89
C GLY A 56 -5.02 -5.40 3.88
N THR A 57 -4.38 -5.37 5.04
CA THR A 57 -4.57 -4.34 6.05
C THR A 57 -3.99 -3.01 5.63
N ALA A 58 -2.86 -2.98 4.91
CA ALA A 58 -2.34 -1.75 4.30
C ALA A 58 -3.33 -1.16 3.27
N ALA A 59 -3.99 -2.01 2.46
CA ALA A 59 -5.04 -1.59 1.54
C ALA A 59 -6.25 -0.98 2.28
N ALA A 60 -6.67 -1.57 3.40
CA ALA A 60 -7.77 -1.05 4.21
C ALA A 60 -7.43 0.30 4.88
N GLU A 61 -6.17 0.51 5.23
CA GLU A 61 -5.69 1.80 5.75
C GLU A 61 -5.56 2.84 4.64
N ALA A 62 -5.19 2.43 3.42
CA ALA A 62 -5.27 3.29 2.23
C ALA A 62 -6.73 3.72 1.96
N MET A 63 -7.69 2.79 2.02
CA MET A 63 -9.13 3.11 1.93
C MET A 63 -9.54 4.14 2.99
N THR A 64 -9.15 3.92 4.25
CA THR A 64 -9.50 4.81 5.36
C THR A 64 -8.85 6.19 5.23
N LEU A 65 -7.60 6.24 4.78
CA LEU A 65 -6.88 7.48 4.48
C LEU A 65 -7.60 8.27 3.38
N MET A 66 -7.91 7.62 2.26
CA MET A 66 -8.62 8.26 1.15
C MET A 66 -10.00 8.76 1.57
N HIS A 67 -10.75 7.98 2.35
CA HIS A 67 -12.07 8.37 2.88
C HIS A 67 -12.01 9.62 3.76
N ARG A 68 -10.93 9.79 4.54
CA ARG A 68 -10.72 10.98 5.39
C ARG A 68 -10.23 12.20 4.60
N ALA A 69 -9.42 11.97 3.56
CA ALA A 69 -8.79 13.03 2.79
C ALA A 69 -9.67 13.56 1.63
N ALA A 70 -10.55 12.71 1.10
CA ALA A 70 -11.48 13.08 0.03
C ALA A 70 -12.43 14.19 0.50
N ARG A 71 -12.70 15.14 -0.40
CA ARG A 71 -13.64 16.23 -0.14
C ARG A 71 -15.02 15.80 -0.62
N GLY A 72 -15.97 15.63 0.29
CA GLY A 72 -17.35 15.32 -0.06
C GLY A 72 -18.00 14.34 0.90
N SER A 73 -19.16 13.83 0.49
CA SER A 73 -19.95 12.85 1.24
C SER A 73 -20.04 11.49 0.53
N ALA A 74 -19.21 11.26 -0.48
CA ALA A 74 -19.20 9.99 -1.20
C ALA A 74 -18.77 8.87 -0.24
N SER A 75 -19.60 7.84 -0.13
CA SER A 75 -19.36 6.67 0.72
C SER A 75 -19.01 5.41 -0.10
N ARG A 76 -18.66 5.58 -1.38
CA ARG A 76 -18.39 4.47 -2.31
C ARG A 76 -16.90 4.40 -2.64
N LEU A 77 -16.36 3.19 -2.65
CA LEU A 77 -14.99 2.87 -3.07
C LEU A 77 -15.05 1.99 -4.31
N ALA A 78 -14.38 2.39 -5.40
CA ALA A 78 -14.22 1.52 -6.56
C ALA A 78 -13.01 0.59 -6.35
N VAL A 79 -13.18 -0.70 -6.59
CA VAL A 79 -12.12 -1.70 -6.44
C VAL A 79 -11.98 -2.49 -7.73
N ASP A 80 -10.76 -2.58 -8.25
CA ASP A 80 -10.49 -3.35 -9.46
C ASP A 80 -10.74 -4.84 -9.24
N SER A 81 -11.38 -5.48 -10.22
CA SER A 81 -11.67 -6.92 -10.21
C SER A 81 -10.43 -7.82 -10.22
N ASP A 82 -9.26 -7.30 -10.62
CA ASP A 82 -7.97 -8.01 -10.65
C ASP A 82 -7.15 -7.78 -9.37
N LEU A 83 -7.79 -7.31 -8.30
CA LEU A 83 -7.21 -7.26 -6.96
C LEU A 83 -7.10 -8.69 -6.38
N PHE A 84 -6.11 -8.91 -5.51
CA PHE A 84 -6.01 -10.19 -4.80
C PHE A 84 -7.26 -10.46 -3.94
N THR A 85 -7.79 -11.69 -4.01
CA THR A 85 -9.05 -12.07 -3.36
C THR A 85 -9.06 -11.81 -1.86
N GLN A 86 -7.95 -12.08 -1.17
CA GLN A 86 -7.83 -11.83 0.27
C GLN A 86 -7.82 -10.32 0.61
N THR A 87 -7.20 -9.50 -0.24
CA THR A 87 -7.18 -8.04 -0.09
C THR A 87 -8.59 -7.48 -0.26
N ALA A 88 -9.33 -7.95 -1.28
CA ALA A 88 -10.73 -7.59 -1.48
C ALA A 88 -11.61 -8.00 -0.29
N ALA A 89 -11.41 -9.20 0.27
CA ALA A 89 -12.14 -9.66 1.45
C ALA A 89 -11.88 -8.78 2.68
N ILE A 90 -10.61 -8.43 2.94
CA ILE A 90 -10.25 -7.54 4.06
C ILE A 90 -10.84 -6.15 3.87
N LEU A 91 -10.80 -5.60 2.65
CA LEU A 91 -11.44 -4.33 2.33
C LEU A 91 -12.94 -4.38 2.64
N ALA A 92 -13.66 -5.41 2.18
CA ALA A 92 -15.08 -5.57 2.44
C ALA A 92 -15.40 -5.64 3.95
N THR A 93 -14.64 -6.43 4.71
CA THR A 93 -14.81 -6.54 6.16
C THR A 93 -14.54 -5.20 6.87
N ARG A 94 -13.58 -4.40 6.40
CA ARG A 94 -13.24 -3.10 7.00
C ARG A 94 -14.21 -1.99 6.57
N ALA A 95 -14.81 -2.10 5.39
CA ALA A 95 -15.76 -1.15 4.84
C ALA A 95 -17.14 -1.23 5.54
N GLU A 96 -17.60 -2.44 5.86
CA GLU A 96 -18.91 -2.71 6.47
C GLU A 96 -19.21 -1.85 7.72
N PRO A 97 -18.38 -1.82 8.78
CA PRO A 97 -18.66 -1.04 9.98
C PRO A 97 -18.59 0.48 9.76
N LEU A 98 -18.02 0.93 8.64
CA LEU A 98 -17.90 2.33 8.26
C LEU A 98 -19.03 2.79 7.32
N GLY A 99 -19.91 1.87 6.89
CA GLY A 99 -20.96 2.16 5.91
C GLY A 99 -20.40 2.48 4.51
N ILE A 100 -19.21 1.99 4.19
CA ILE A 100 -18.58 2.17 2.88
C ILE A 100 -19.09 1.09 1.92
N GLU A 101 -19.61 1.51 0.76
CA GLU A 101 -20.02 0.61 -0.33
C GLU A 101 -18.80 0.30 -1.21
N ILE A 102 -18.46 -0.99 -1.35
CA ILE A 102 -17.44 -1.43 -2.32
C ILE A 102 -18.11 -1.76 -3.65
N VAL A 103 -17.64 -1.09 -4.70
CA VAL A 103 -18.06 -1.33 -6.08
C VAL A 103 -16.92 -2.01 -6.82
N THR A 104 -17.05 -3.31 -7.06
CA THR A 104 -16.06 -4.08 -7.82
C THR A 104 -16.34 -3.98 -9.33
N ALA A 105 -15.34 -3.63 -10.12
CA ALA A 105 -15.45 -3.54 -11.58
C ALA A 105 -14.10 -3.79 -12.26
N ASP A 106 -14.12 -4.08 -13.57
CA ASP A 106 -12.90 -4.08 -14.39
C ASP A 106 -12.53 -2.64 -14.75
N LEU A 107 -11.64 -2.04 -13.97
CA LEU A 107 -11.32 -0.60 -14.07
C LEU A 107 -10.48 -0.27 -15.30
N ARG A 108 -10.01 -1.27 -16.05
CA ARG A 108 -9.40 -1.07 -17.38
C ARG A 108 -10.39 -0.46 -18.37
N ASN A 109 -11.69 -0.68 -18.15
CA ASN A 109 -12.76 -0.09 -18.95
C ASN A 109 -13.13 1.34 -18.49
N GLY A 110 -12.43 1.88 -17.49
CA GLY A 110 -12.70 3.17 -16.87
C GLY A 110 -13.49 3.08 -15.57
N LEU A 111 -13.65 4.23 -14.92
CA LEU A 111 -14.32 4.32 -13.63
C LEU A 111 -15.86 4.18 -13.79
N PRO A 112 -16.54 3.30 -13.02
CA PRO A 112 -17.99 3.14 -13.05
C PRO A 112 -18.74 4.46 -12.77
N GLU A 113 -20.03 4.52 -13.12
CA GLU A 113 -20.85 5.69 -12.83
C GLU A 113 -21.07 5.94 -11.33
N GLY A 114 -21.17 7.23 -10.99
CA GLY A 114 -21.42 7.73 -9.63
C GLY A 114 -20.19 8.31 -8.94
N ASP A 115 -20.43 8.78 -7.71
CA ASP A 115 -19.43 9.46 -6.89
C ASP A 115 -18.66 8.46 -6.03
N PHE A 116 -17.34 8.57 -6.07
CA PHE A 116 -16.41 7.75 -5.29
C PHE A 116 -15.51 8.66 -4.46
N PHE A 117 -15.15 8.25 -3.26
CA PHE A 117 -14.09 8.95 -2.52
C PHE A 117 -12.70 8.41 -2.90
N GLY A 118 -12.65 7.17 -3.37
CA GLY A 118 -11.41 6.45 -3.60
C GLY A 118 -11.52 5.35 -4.63
N VAL A 119 -10.38 5.01 -5.21
CA VAL A 119 -10.21 3.91 -6.17
C VAL A 119 -9.02 3.06 -5.74
N ILE A 120 -9.16 1.74 -5.76
CA ILE A 120 -8.08 0.78 -5.49
C ILE A 120 -7.88 -0.12 -6.70
N ALA A 121 -6.64 -0.17 -7.19
CA ALA A 121 -6.21 -1.11 -8.22
C ALA A 121 -4.85 -1.74 -7.85
N GLN A 122 -4.39 -2.71 -8.64
CA GLN A 122 -3.14 -3.44 -8.37
C GLN A 122 -2.17 -3.33 -9.56
N LEU A 123 -0.86 -3.35 -9.26
CA LEU A 123 0.24 -3.20 -10.21
C LEU A 123 1.43 -4.11 -9.83
N PRO A 124 1.64 -5.27 -10.48
CA PRO A 124 0.74 -5.97 -11.41
C PRO A 124 -0.51 -6.52 -10.73
N GLY A 125 -1.57 -6.79 -11.50
CA GLY A 125 -2.79 -7.44 -11.01
C GLY A 125 -2.57 -8.87 -10.53
N ALA A 126 -3.56 -9.43 -9.82
CA ALA A 126 -3.54 -10.82 -9.34
C ALA A 126 -3.42 -11.84 -10.49
N SER A 127 -3.91 -11.49 -11.69
CA SER A 127 -3.70 -12.26 -12.92
C SER A 127 -2.27 -12.22 -13.48
N GLY A 128 -1.39 -11.39 -12.91
CA GLY A 128 -0.04 -11.11 -13.40
C GLY A 128 0.01 -10.02 -14.49
N ARG A 129 -1.13 -9.41 -14.84
CA ARG A 129 -1.19 -8.36 -15.86
C ARG A 129 -0.54 -7.07 -15.36
N VAL A 130 0.32 -6.49 -16.20
CA VAL A 130 0.81 -5.12 -16.04
C VAL A 130 -0.14 -4.19 -16.81
N THR A 131 -0.80 -3.30 -16.10
CA THR A 131 -1.75 -2.32 -16.66
C THR A 131 -1.19 -0.93 -16.46
N ASP A 132 -1.21 -0.11 -17.51
CA ASP A 132 -0.98 1.33 -17.37
C ASP A 132 -2.24 1.99 -16.79
N TRP A 133 -2.14 2.47 -15.55
CA TRP A 133 -3.23 3.08 -14.82
C TRP A 133 -3.33 4.60 -14.99
N SER A 134 -2.46 5.23 -15.80
CA SER A 134 -2.41 6.70 -15.95
C SER A 134 -3.79 7.31 -16.29
N LYS A 135 -4.51 6.69 -17.23
CA LYS A 135 -5.87 7.14 -17.61
C LYS A 135 -6.89 6.98 -16.48
N LEU A 136 -6.78 5.93 -15.68
CA LEU A 136 -7.67 5.72 -14.53
C LEU A 136 -7.38 6.76 -13.44
N VAL A 137 -6.11 7.09 -13.21
CA VAL A 137 -5.69 8.15 -12.29
C VAL A 137 -6.30 9.48 -12.70
N GLU A 138 -6.15 9.88 -13.97
CA GLU A 138 -6.75 11.10 -14.51
C GLU A 138 -8.27 11.16 -14.27
N GLN A 139 -9.00 10.10 -14.64
CA GLN A 139 -10.45 10.02 -14.43
C GLN A 139 -10.85 10.10 -12.95
N THR A 140 -10.03 9.52 -12.07
CA THR A 140 -10.28 9.51 -10.62
C THR A 140 -10.14 10.93 -10.07
N HIS A 141 -9.06 11.63 -10.45
CA HIS A 141 -8.80 13.00 -10.03
C HIS A 141 -9.80 14.01 -10.62
N GLU A 142 -10.25 13.83 -11.86
CA GLU A 142 -11.31 14.65 -12.47
C GLU A 142 -12.61 14.62 -11.66
N ARG A 143 -12.89 13.50 -10.99
CA ARG A 143 -14.06 13.35 -10.08
C ARG A 143 -13.77 13.74 -8.63
N GLY A 144 -12.59 14.29 -8.34
CA GLY A 144 -12.19 14.70 -7.00
C GLY A 144 -11.96 13.55 -6.01
N ALA A 145 -11.85 12.32 -6.51
CA ALA A 145 -11.53 11.13 -5.74
C ALA A 145 -10.00 10.94 -5.67
N LEU A 146 -9.55 10.05 -4.77
CA LEU A 146 -8.14 9.66 -4.64
C LEU A 146 -7.93 8.25 -5.18
N ILE A 147 -6.69 7.90 -5.54
CA ILE A 147 -6.37 6.55 -6.03
C ILE A 147 -5.20 5.92 -5.27
N ALA A 148 -5.38 4.66 -4.89
CA ALA A 148 -4.35 3.82 -4.28
C ALA A 148 -3.99 2.64 -5.19
N LEU A 149 -2.69 2.41 -5.39
CA LEU A 149 -2.18 1.26 -6.13
C LEU A 149 -1.49 0.27 -5.18
N GLY A 150 -1.98 -0.97 -5.16
CA GLY A 150 -1.29 -2.10 -4.57
C GLY A 150 -0.15 -2.52 -5.47
N ALA A 151 1.11 -2.29 -5.08
CA ALA A 151 2.25 -2.46 -5.96
C ALA A 151 3.26 -3.50 -5.47
N ASP A 152 3.80 -4.29 -6.40
CA ASP A 152 4.91 -5.20 -6.11
C ASP A 152 6.25 -4.46 -6.25
N LEU A 153 6.95 -4.25 -5.14
CA LEU A 153 8.19 -3.49 -5.11
C LEU A 153 9.30 -4.06 -6.01
N LEU A 154 9.34 -5.37 -6.24
CA LEU A 154 10.33 -5.95 -7.14
C LEU A 154 9.96 -5.65 -8.60
N ALA A 155 8.67 -5.69 -8.94
CA ALA A 155 8.21 -5.28 -10.26
C ALA A 155 8.54 -3.80 -10.55
N LEU A 156 8.42 -2.92 -9.55
CA LEU A 156 8.73 -1.48 -9.66
C LEU A 156 10.21 -1.19 -9.99
N THR A 157 11.10 -2.19 -9.93
CA THR A 157 12.46 -2.03 -10.46
C THR A 157 12.52 -1.97 -11.99
N LEU A 158 11.43 -2.32 -12.68
CA LEU A 158 11.35 -2.45 -14.13
C LEU A 158 10.19 -1.67 -14.77
N ILE A 159 9.15 -1.35 -14.02
CA ILE A 159 7.93 -0.69 -14.54
C ILE A 159 7.73 0.67 -13.88
N ALA A 160 6.97 1.54 -14.53
CA ALA A 160 6.64 2.87 -14.01
C ALA A 160 5.99 2.75 -12.61
N PRO A 161 6.54 3.43 -11.59
CA PRO A 161 6.05 3.33 -10.23
C PRO A 161 4.76 4.15 -10.01
N PRO A 162 3.98 3.84 -8.97
CA PRO A 162 2.72 4.53 -8.68
C PRO A 162 2.79 6.07 -8.68
N GLY A 163 3.85 6.66 -8.11
CA GLY A 163 4.04 8.11 -8.06
C GLY A 163 4.23 8.75 -9.44
N GLU A 164 4.90 8.07 -10.38
CA GLU A 164 5.03 8.54 -11.76
C GLU A 164 3.71 8.42 -12.54
N LEU A 165 2.88 7.42 -12.21
CA LEU A 165 1.53 7.27 -12.76
C LEU A 165 0.54 8.27 -12.15
N GLY A 166 0.93 9.01 -11.11
CA GLY A 166 0.11 10.00 -10.42
C GLY A 166 -0.77 9.45 -9.31
N ALA A 167 -0.51 8.24 -8.80
CA ALA A 167 -1.28 7.69 -7.68
C ALA A 167 -1.06 8.48 -6.38
N ASP A 168 -2.09 8.62 -5.56
CA ASP A 168 -1.99 9.35 -4.29
C ASP A 168 -1.39 8.50 -3.16
N VAL A 169 -1.59 7.18 -3.25
CA VAL A 169 -1.20 6.19 -2.25
C VAL A 169 -0.64 4.95 -2.94
N ALA A 170 0.43 4.37 -2.39
CA ALA A 170 0.89 3.03 -2.72
C ALA A 170 0.88 2.15 -1.47
N PHE A 171 0.44 0.90 -1.61
CA PHE A 171 0.50 -0.11 -0.55
C PHE A 171 1.01 -1.43 -1.11
N GLY A 172 1.38 -2.35 -0.24
CA GLY A 172 1.83 -3.67 -0.66
C GLY A 172 2.54 -4.42 0.44
N THR A 173 3.29 -5.45 0.05
CA THR A 173 4.14 -6.25 0.93
C THR A 173 5.61 -6.16 0.51
N THR A 174 6.49 -6.25 1.50
CA THR A 174 7.94 -6.36 1.28
C THR A 174 8.44 -7.80 1.31
N GLN A 175 7.55 -8.79 1.42
CA GLN A 175 7.88 -10.21 1.64
C GLN A 175 8.99 -10.73 0.73
N ARG A 176 8.89 -10.45 -0.58
CA ARG A 176 9.83 -10.98 -1.57
C ARG A 176 11.23 -10.36 -1.52
N PHE A 177 11.46 -9.36 -0.67
CA PHE A 177 12.79 -8.83 -0.36
C PHE A 177 13.47 -9.66 0.74
N GLY A 178 13.59 -10.96 0.48
CA GLY A 178 14.41 -11.87 1.29
C GLY A 178 13.75 -12.38 2.58
N VAL A 179 12.42 -12.22 2.75
CA VAL A 179 11.69 -12.77 3.91
C VAL A 179 11.08 -14.14 3.55
N PRO A 180 11.22 -15.19 4.39
CA PRO A 180 10.62 -16.49 4.11
C PRO A 180 9.09 -16.41 3.94
N MET A 181 8.51 -17.30 3.14
CA MET A 181 7.05 -17.37 2.93
C MET A 181 6.26 -17.49 4.24
N GLY A 182 6.84 -18.17 5.25
CA GLY A 182 6.29 -18.21 6.61
C GLY A 182 4.87 -18.77 6.72
N PHE A 183 4.39 -19.48 5.69
CA PHE A 183 2.99 -19.92 5.56
C PHE A 183 1.96 -18.80 5.84
N GLY A 184 2.32 -17.56 5.48
CA GLY A 184 1.49 -16.37 5.68
C GLY A 184 2.21 -15.19 6.34
N GLY A 185 3.30 -15.41 7.09
CA GLY A 185 4.01 -14.30 7.72
C GLY A 185 5.06 -14.71 8.76
N PRO A 186 5.66 -13.73 9.47
CA PRO A 186 5.36 -12.29 9.40
C PRO A 186 6.07 -11.60 8.24
N HIS A 187 5.35 -10.69 7.55
CA HIS A 187 5.90 -9.84 6.48
C HIS A 187 5.51 -8.39 6.75
N ALA A 188 6.44 -7.45 6.56
CA ALA A 188 6.11 -6.05 6.67
C ALA A 188 5.30 -5.61 5.44
N GLY A 189 4.04 -5.22 5.66
CA GLY A 189 3.31 -4.40 4.71
C GLY A 189 3.90 -2.99 4.65
N TYR A 190 3.61 -2.23 3.60
CA TYR A 190 4.02 -0.83 3.50
C TYR A 190 2.85 0.05 3.08
N LEU A 191 2.94 1.34 3.42
CA LEU A 191 2.07 2.39 2.93
C LEU A 191 2.94 3.61 2.61
N ALA A 192 2.79 4.16 1.41
CA ALA A 192 3.46 5.36 0.96
C ALA A 192 2.46 6.35 0.35
N VAL A 193 2.74 7.65 0.50
CA VAL A 193 1.85 8.75 0.12
C VAL A 193 2.65 9.99 -0.28
N HIS A 194 2.00 10.97 -0.91
CA HIS A 194 2.52 12.34 -0.98
C HIS A 194 2.51 13.03 0.39
N SER A 195 3.42 13.99 0.62
CA SER A 195 3.54 14.72 1.89
C SER A 195 2.25 15.42 2.32
N LYS A 196 1.41 15.84 1.35
CA LYS A 196 0.08 16.42 1.60
C LYS A 196 -0.86 15.51 2.39
N HIS A 197 -0.62 14.19 2.38
CA HIS A 197 -1.43 13.16 3.03
C HIS A 197 -0.73 12.53 4.25
N ALA A 198 0.41 13.08 4.70
CA ALA A 198 1.17 12.54 5.82
C ALA A 198 0.57 12.85 7.22
N ARG A 199 -0.53 13.59 7.30
CA ARG A 199 -1.17 14.04 8.55
C ARG A 199 -2.67 13.76 8.56
#